data_AF-A0A150G9S6-F1
#
_entry.id   AF-A0A150G9S6-F1
#
_cell.length_a   1.000
_cell.length_b   1.000
_cell.length_c   1.000
_cell.angle_alpha   90.00
_cell.angle_beta   90.00
_cell.angle_gamma   90.00
#
_symmetry.space_group_name_H-M   'P 1'
#
loop_
_entity.id
_entity.type
_entity.pdbx_description
1 polymer ?
#
loop_
_entity_poly.entity_id
_entity_poly.type
_entity_poly.pdbx_seq_one_letter_code
_entity_poly.pdbx_strand_id
1 'polypeptide(L)'
;MDRERSDSMEGAMNLMHLNGIVRQAVKLVRGVRIDQQPEAFNFTVFSVISWFKVREVYPMSGEPRQFKRRDLRRGKALGWVEPHEQELHVRLEWGDPHGGTGTDHFRLISPEELHIESVLRVDGQLARYVTVYHRKPDRHRGGRGSHKGDHDHHSHDDEQDDERRAGK
;
A
#
# COMPACT_ATOMS: atom_id res chain seq x y z
N MET A 1 3.86 -5.46 -9.28
CA MET A 1 3.25 -6.74 -9.64
C MET A 1 4.08 -7.32 -10.76
N ASP A 2 4.58 -8.53 -10.57
CA ASP A 2 5.26 -9.32 -11.58
C ASP A 2 4.19 -9.98 -12.45
N ARG A 3 3.98 -9.48 -13.67
CA ARG A 3 2.88 -9.94 -14.53
C ARG A 3 3.13 -11.32 -15.13
N GLU A 4 4.39 -11.71 -15.31
CA GLU A 4 4.74 -12.99 -15.93
C GLU A 4 4.64 -14.13 -14.93
N ARG A 5 4.87 -13.85 -13.65
CA ARG A 5 4.77 -14.82 -12.55
C ARG A 5 3.43 -14.81 -11.81
N SER A 6 2.55 -13.85 -12.10
CA SER A 6 1.20 -13.81 -11.53
C SER A 6 0.23 -14.59 -12.40
N ASP A 7 -0.73 -15.25 -11.75
CA ASP A 7 -1.84 -15.90 -12.43
C ASP A 7 -2.76 -14.87 -13.11
N SER A 8 -3.50 -15.33 -14.11
CA SER A 8 -4.56 -14.55 -14.73
C SER A 8 -5.73 -14.34 -13.76
N MET A 9 -6.17 -13.09 -13.60
CA MET A 9 -7.36 -12.75 -12.82
C MET A 9 -8.67 -12.97 -13.60
N GLU A 10 -8.63 -13.40 -14.87
CA GLU A 10 -9.83 -13.46 -15.72
C GLU A 10 -10.92 -14.37 -15.13
N GLY A 11 -10.55 -15.50 -14.52
CA GLY A 11 -11.50 -16.39 -13.83
C GLY A 11 -12.25 -15.68 -12.69
N ALA A 12 -11.53 -14.94 -11.86
CA ALA A 12 -12.11 -14.12 -10.78
C ALA A 12 -13.00 -12.99 -11.34
N MET A 13 -12.57 -12.31 -12.40
CA MET A 13 -13.35 -11.22 -13.00
C MET A 13 -14.62 -11.74 -13.68
N ASN A 14 -14.58 -12.93 -14.29
CA ASN A 14 -15.74 -13.63 -14.84
C ASN A 14 -16.71 -14.03 -13.74
N LEU A 15 -16.21 -14.67 -12.69
CA LEU A 15 -16.99 -15.09 -11.52
C LEU A 15 -17.71 -13.90 -10.87
N MET A 16 -17.01 -12.78 -10.72
CA MET A 16 -17.56 -11.56 -10.14
C MET A 16 -18.44 -10.77 -11.13
N HIS A 17 -18.68 -11.26 -12.35
CA HIS A 17 -19.41 -10.58 -13.43
C HIS A 17 -18.93 -9.14 -13.70
N LEU A 18 -17.62 -8.87 -13.61
CA LEU A 18 -17.11 -7.51 -13.81
C LEU A 18 -17.30 -7.07 -15.26
N ASN A 19 -17.84 -5.87 -15.45
CA ASN A 19 -18.00 -5.29 -16.78
C ASN A 19 -16.64 -4.86 -17.36
N GLY A 20 -16.60 -4.60 -18.67
CA GLY A 20 -15.36 -4.27 -19.39
C GLY A 20 -14.60 -3.08 -18.82
N ILE A 21 -15.29 -2.05 -18.31
CA ILE A 21 -14.64 -0.85 -17.74
C ILE A 21 -13.87 -1.23 -16.48
N VAL A 22 -14.48 -1.98 -15.55
CA VAL A 22 -13.81 -2.42 -14.32
C VAL A 22 -12.62 -3.31 -14.64
N ARG A 23 -12.75 -4.23 -15.61
CA ARG A 23 -11.64 -5.08 -16.05
C ARG A 23 -10.45 -4.27 -16.58
N GLN A 24 -10.70 -3.21 -17.34
CA GLN A 24 -9.63 -2.32 -17.79
C GLN A 24 -9.00 -1.54 -16.62
N ALA A 25 -9.80 -1.11 -15.64
CA ALA A 25 -9.28 -0.45 -14.43
C ALA A 25 -8.34 -1.36 -13.63
N VAL A 26 -8.65 -2.66 -13.51
CA VAL A 26 -7.78 -3.66 -12.85
C VAL A 26 -6.42 -3.76 -13.55
N LYS A 27 -6.38 -3.72 -14.89
CA LYS A 27 -5.12 -3.76 -15.67
C LYS A 27 -4.20 -2.56 -15.40
N LEU A 28 -4.73 -1.49 -14.83
CA LEU A 28 -4.00 -0.27 -14.51
C LEU A 28 -3.44 -0.25 -13.08
N VAL A 29 -3.70 -1.30 -12.29
CA VAL A 29 -3.04 -1.52 -11.00
C VAL A 29 -1.53 -1.66 -11.20
N ARG A 30 -0.76 -0.91 -10.40
CA ARG A 30 0.71 -0.85 -10.45
C ARG A 30 1.36 -1.63 -9.32
N GLY A 31 0.68 -1.75 -8.19
CA GLY A 31 1.24 -2.41 -7.03
C GLY A 31 0.39 -2.21 -5.80
N VAL A 32 0.95 -2.67 -4.68
CA VAL A 32 0.36 -2.54 -3.35
C VAL A 32 1.38 -1.91 -2.40
N ARG A 33 0.88 -1.30 -1.33
CA ARG A 33 1.66 -0.97 -0.13
C ARG A 33 1.01 -1.70 1.02
N ILE A 34 1.86 -2.40 1.75
CA ILE A 34 1.50 -3.14 2.94
C ILE A 34 2.33 -2.56 4.06
N ASP A 35 1.66 -2.23 5.15
CA ASP A 35 2.29 -1.82 6.40
C ASP A 35 1.62 -2.58 7.54
N GLN A 36 2.37 -3.47 8.15
CA GLN A 36 1.93 -4.30 9.26
C GLN A 36 2.56 -3.78 10.54
N GLN A 37 1.72 -3.24 11.41
CA GLN A 37 2.06 -2.76 12.75
C GLN A 37 1.43 -3.71 13.78
N PRO A 38 1.87 -3.70 15.05
CA PRO A 38 1.31 -4.59 16.07
C PRO A 38 -0.21 -4.47 16.21
N GLU A 39 -0.76 -3.28 16.04
CA GLU A 39 -2.19 -2.98 16.24
C GLU A 39 -3.00 -3.04 14.93
N ALA A 40 -2.36 -2.87 13.78
CA ALA A 40 -3.07 -2.69 12.51
C ALA A 40 -2.31 -3.24 11.29
N PHE A 41 -3.08 -3.85 10.39
CA PHE A 41 -2.65 -4.18 9.03
C PHE A 41 -3.23 -3.18 8.04
N ASN A 42 -2.36 -2.46 7.34
CA ASN A 42 -2.72 -1.48 6.33
C ASN A 42 -2.44 -2.02 4.94
N PHE A 43 -3.48 -2.09 4.11
CA PHE A 43 -3.40 -2.52 2.72
C PHE A 43 -3.86 -1.41 1.79
N THR A 44 -3.02 -1.04 0.82
CA THR A 44 -3.36 -0.04 -0.19
C THR A 44 -3.01 -0.55 -1.59
N VAL A 45 -3.97 -0.53 -2.50
CA VAL A 45 -3.75 -0.79 -3.93
C VAL A 45 -3.53 0.53 -4.66
N PHE A 46 -2.49 0.62 -5.47
CA PHE A 46 -2.23 1.78 -6.33
C PHE A 46 -2.54 1.45 -7.78
N SER A 47 -3.30 2.31 -8.42
CA SER A 47 -3.53 2.32 -9.87
C SER A 47 -3.04 3.62 -10.47
N VAL A 48 -2.82 3.61 -11.79
CA VAL A 48 -2.60 4.84 -12.58
C VAL A 48 -3.78 5.80 -12.43
N ILE A 49 -4.98 5.24 -12.25
CA ILE A 49 -6.20 5.99 -12.11
C ILE A 49 -6.38 6.38 -10.64
N SER A 50 -6.34 7.70 -10.36
CA SER A 50 -6.42 8.24 -9.00
C SER A 50 -7.73 7.92 -8.27
N TRP A 51 -8.85 7.79 -9.00
CA TRP A 51 -10.13 7.40 -8.42
C TRP A 51 -10.23 5.89 -8.12
N PHE A 52 -9.38 5.05 -8.72
CA PHE A 52 -9.31 3.62 -8.45
C PHE A 52 -8.25 3.35 -7.37
N LYS A 53 -8.62 3.67 -6.12
CA LYS A 53 -7.77 3.45 -4.95
C LYS A 53 -8.51 2.64 -3.90
N VAL A 54 -7.97 1.47 -3.59
CA VAL A 54 -8.39 0.67 -2.44
C VAL A 54 -7.46 1.01 -1.29
N ARG A 55 -8.02 1.40 -0.15
CA ARG A 55 -7.30 1.57 1.11
C ARG A 55 -8.11 0.93 2.21
N GLU A 56 -7.52 -0.04 2.86
CA GLU A 56 -8.15 -0.84 3.90
C GLU A 56 -7.20 -0.90 5.10
N VAL A 57 -7.77 -0.78 6.30
CA VAL A 57 -7.03 -0.78 7.56
C VAL A 57 -7.77 -1.72 8.49
N TYR A 58 -7.12 -2.82 8.84
CA TYR A 58 -7.68 -3.91 9.62
C TYR A 58 -7.03 -3.91 11.01
N PRO A 59 -7.80 -3.88 12.10
CA PRO A 59 -7.25 -4.12 13.44
C PRO A 59 -6.65 -5.53 13.52
N MET A 60 -5.44 -5.67 14.05
CA MET A 60 -4.81 -6.97 14.26
C MET A 60 -5.54 -7.85 15.29
N SER A 61 -6.50 -7.28 16.02
CA SER A 61 -7.43 -8.02 16.89
C SER A 61 -8.41 -8.92 16.14
N GLY A 62 -8.54 -8.77 14.82
CA GLY A 62 -9.55 -9.48 14.01
C GLY A 62 -10.94 -8.86 14.07
N GLU A 63 -11.11 -7.69 14.70
CA GLU A 63 -12.38 -6.96 14.69
C GLU A 63 -12.80 -6.61 13.24
N PRO A 64 -14.01 -6.98 12.79
CA PRO A 64 -14.47 -6.65 11.45
C PRO A 64 -14.60 -5.15 11.17
N ARG A 65 -14.24 -4.76 9.95
CA ARG A 65 -14.35 -3.39 9.42
C ARG A 65 -15.11 -3.38 8.10
N GLN A 66 -15.85 -2.30 7.86
CA GLN A 66 -16.57 -2.09 6.62
C GLN A 66 -15.78 -1.23 5.64
N PHE A 67 -15.67 -1.70 4.40
CA PHE A 67 -14.99 -1.03 3.30
C PHE A 67 -15.91 -0.85 2.10
N LYS A 68 -15.48 -0.04 1.13
CA LYS A 68 -16.10 -0.08 -0.20
C LYS A 68 -15.77 -1.41 -0.85
N ARG A 69 -16.69 -1.94 -1.66
CA ARG A 69 -16.39 -3.13 -2.47
C ARG A 69 -15.24 -2.84 -3.43
N ARG A 70 -14.35 -3.82 -3.61
CA ARG A 70 -13.19 -3.72 -4.51
C ARG A 70 -13.58 -3.81 -6.00
N ASP A 71 -14.78 -4.29 -6.30
CA ASP A 71 -15.35 -4.41 -7.64
C ASP A 71 -16.03 -3.12 -8.16
N LEU A 72 -15.92 -2.01 -7.42
CA LEU A 72 -16.50 -0.70 -7.72
C LEU A 72 -18.02 -0.65 -7.78
N ARG A 73 -18.72 -1.73 -7.39
CA ARG A 73 -20.17 -1.68 -7.24
C ARG A 73 -20.55 -0.89 -5.99
N ARG A 74 -21.82 -0.47 -5.94
CA ARG A 74 -22.40 0.11 -4.72
C ARG A 74 -22.45 -0.95 -3.61
N GLY A 75 -22.48 -0.47 -2.37
CA GLY A 75 -22.50 -1.33 -1.19
C GLY A 75 -21.17 -1.37 -0.45
N LYS A 76 -21.11 -2.25 0.55
CA LYS A 76 -19.97 -2.44 1.43
C LYS A 76 -19.50 -3.87 1.39
N ALA A 77 -18.21 -4.06 1.68
CA ALA A 77 -17.67 -5.35 2.08
C ALA A 77 -17.32 -5.29 3.57
N LEU A 78 -17.65 -6.33 4.32
CA LEU A 78 -17.12 -6.56 5.65
C LEU A 78 -15.78 -7.29 5.49
N GLY A 79 -14.77 -6.93 6.25
CA GLY A 79 -13.50 -7.65 6.23
C GLY A 79 -12.76 -7.58 7.55
N TRP A 80 -11.95 -8.59 7.79
CA TRP A 80 -11.15 -8.75 9.00
C TRP A 80 -9.86 -9.49 8.67
N VAL A 81 -8.91 -9.45 9.61
CA VAL A 81 -7.62 -10.10 9.47
C VAL A 81 -7.52 -11.26 10.45
N GLU A 82 -6.92 -12.36 9.98
CA GLU A 82 -6.62 -13.57 10.74
C GLU A 82 -5.09 -13.77 10.65
N PRO A 83 -4.33 -13.41 11.71
CA PRO A 83 -2.90 -13.69 11.75
C PRO A 83 -2.66 -15.19 11.85
N HIS A 84 -1.75 -15.70 11.03
CA HIS A 84 -1.21 -17.06 11.08
C HIS A 84 0.31 -16.98 11.24
N GLU A 85 0.96 -18.05 11.72
CA GLU A 85 2.37 -18.00 12.15
C GLU A 85 3.32 -17.33 11.14
N GLN A 86 3.17 -17.64 9.85
CA GLN A 86 4.02 -17.11 8.77
C GLN A 86 3.22 -16.37 7.70
N GLU A 87 1.93 -16.15 7.94
CA GLU A 87 0.99 -15.64 6.95
C GLU A 87 -0.01 -14.72 7.58
N LEU A 88 -0.64 -13.89 6.76
CA LEU A 88 -1.74 -13.05 7.20
C LEU A 88 -2.90 -13.25 6.24
N HIS A 89 -4.06 -13.62 6.77
CA HIS A 89 -5.24 -13.86 5.97
C HIS A 89 -6.19 -12.69 6.11
N VAL A 90 -6.59 -12.07 5.01
CA VAL A 90 -7.67 -11.08 5.01
C VAL A 90 -8.93 -11.75 4.50
N ARG A 91 -9.95 -11.82 5.35
CA ARG A 91 -11.28 -12.30 5.00
C ARG A 91 -12.16 -11.15 4.55
N LEU A 92 -13.03 -11.44 3.59
CA LEU A 92 -13.97 -10.50 3.03
C LEU A 92 -15.33 -11.17 2.84
N GLU A 93 -16.39 -10.43 3.09
CA GLU A 93 -17.77 -10.80 2.77
C GLU A 93 -18.49 -9.58 2.18
N TRP A 94 -19.29 -9.77 1.14
CA TRP A 94 -20.11 -8.72 0.58
C TRP A 94 -21.48 -9.26 0.18
N GLY A 95 -22.50 -8.40 0.31
CA GLY A 95 -23.88 -8.75 -0.01
C GLY A 95 -24.26 -8.54 -1.48
N ASP A 96 -25.55 -8.62 -1.74
CA ASP A 96 -26.15 -8.55 -3.06
C ASP A 96 -26.05 -7.17 -3.75
N PRO A 97 -26.19 -7.13 -5.10
CA PRO A 97 -26.20 -8.27 -6.02
C PRO A 97 -24.78 -8.86 -6.20
N HIS A 98 -24.71 -10.16 -6.49
CA HIS A 98 -23.46 -10.95 -6.56
C HIS A 98 -22.74 -11.02 -5.22
N GLY A 99 -23.50 -11.39 -4.17
CA GLY A 99 -22.94 -11.63 -2.85
C GLY A 99 -21.89 -12.74 -2.86
N GLY A 100 -20.92 -12.67 -1.96
CA GLY A 100 -19.83 -13.62 -1.95
C GLY A 100 -18.83 -13.38 -0.84
N THR A 101 -17.84 -14.26 -0.80
CA THR A 101 -16.74 -14.23 0.16
C THR A 101 -15.41 -14.23 -0.54
N GLY A 102 -14.42 -13.60 0.06
CA GLY A 102 -13.04 -13.60 -0.40
C GLY A 102 -12.09 -13.93 0.73
N THR A 103 -10.96 -14.52 0.39
CA THR A 103 -9.80 -14.59 1.27
C THR A 103 -8.55 -14.29 0.50
N ASP A 104 -7.75 -13.37 1.02
CA ASP A 104 -6.40 -13.11 0.53
C ASP A 104 -5.39 -13.69 1.54
N HIS A 105 -4.56 -14.63 1.12
CA HIS A 105 -3.44 -15.16 1.90
C HIS A 105 -2.17 -14.40 1.54
N PHE A 106 -1.71 -13.55 2.44
CA PHE A 106 -0.47 -12.81 2.29
C PHE A 106 0.69 -13.66 2.84
N ARG A 107 1.60 -14.06 1.96
CA ARG A 107 2.79 -14.86 2.31
C ARG A 107 4.05 -14.17 1.81
N LEU A 108 4.95 -13.83 2.75
CA LEU A 108 6.28 -13.34 2.40
C LEU A 108 7.17 -14.56 2.07
N ILE A 109 7.49 -14.73 0.80
CA ILE A 109 8.34 -15.85 0.33
C ILE A 109 9.81 -15.58 0.62
N SER A 110 10.21 -14.31 0.52
CA SER A 110 11.51 -13.81 0.93
C SER A 110 11.38 -12.33 1.31
N PRO A 111 12.40 -11.69 1.92
CA PRO A 111 12.33 -10.26 2.24
C PRO A 111 11.92 -9.35 1.07
N GLU A 112 12.22 -9.77 -0.16
CA GLU A 112 11.96 -9.03 -1.40
C GLU A 112 10.76 -9.53 -2.21
N GLU A 113 10.14 -10.67 -1.83
CA GLU A 113 9.08 -11.30 -2.61
C GLU A 113 7.85 -11.62 -1.76
N LEU A 114 6.71 -11.08 -2.17
CA LEU A 114 5.40 -11.31 -1.56
C LEU A 114 4.48 -12.02 -2.55
N HIS A 115 3.84 -13.10 -2.09
CA HIS A 115 2.73 -13.74 -2.78
C HIS A 115 1.43 -13.40 -2.08
N ILE A 116 0.41 -13.08 -2.88
CA ILE A 116 -0.98 -12.97 -2.40
C ILE A 116 -1.80 -14.01 -3.16
N GLU A 117 -2.20 -15.08 -2.50
CA GLU A 117 -3.19 -16.02 -3.04
C GLU A 117 -4.60 -15.47 -2.71
N SER A 118 -5.40 -15.21 -3.73
CA SER A 118 -6.78 -14.78 -3.55
C SER A 118 -7.73 -15.93 -3.90
N VAL A 119 -8.66 -16.21 -2.99
CA VAL A 119 -9.70 -17.24 -3.12
C VAL A 119 -11.06 -16.55 -3.03
N LEU A 120 -11.88 -16.64 -4.08
CA LEU A 120 -13.20 -15.99 -4.17
C LEU A 120 -14.30 -17.02 -4.34
N ARG A 121 -15.40 -16.84 -3.62
CA ARG A 121 -16.62 -17.64 -3.76
C ARG A 121 -17.82 -16.73 -4.03
N VAL A 122 -18.52 -16.98 -5.13
CA VAL A 122 -19.75 -16.26 -5.54
C VAL A 122 -20.68 -17.29 -6.14
N ASP A 123 -21.95 -17.29 -5.74
CA ASP A 123 -22.98 -18.20 -6.27
C ASP A 123 -22.56 -19.69 -6.33
N GLY A 124 -21.83 -20.14 -5.29
CA GLY A 124 -21.33 -21.52 -5.17
C GLY A 124 -20.11 -21.84 -6.06
N GLN A 125 -19.71 -20.95 -6.95
CA GLN A 125 -18.53 -21.08 -7.79
C GLN A 125 -17.28 -20.55 -7.08
N LEU A 126 -16.11 -21.04 -7.49
CA LEU A 126 -14.81 -20.74 -6.87
C LEU A 126 -13.83 -20.22 -7.94
N ALA A 127 -13.12 -19.13 -7.63
CA ALA A 127 -11.95 -18.69 -8.37
C ALA A 127 -10.75 -18.59 -7.43
N ARG A 128 -9.57 -18.97 -7.92
CA ARG A 128 -8.29 -18.85 -7.21
C ARG A 128 -7.24 -18.30 -8.15
N TYR A 129 -6.39 -17.41 -7.66
CA TYR A 129 -5.25 -16.88 -8.40
C TYR A 129 -4.19 -16.35 -7.44
N VAL A 130 -2.92 -16.43 -7.84
CA VAL A 130 -1.79 -15.86 -7.11
C VAL A 130 -1.30 -14.60 -7.81
N THR A 131 -1.10 -13.54 -7.03
CA THR A 131 -0.41 -12.34 -7.49
C THR A 131 0.95 -12.22 -6.84
N VAL A 132 2.00 -12.09 -7.65
CA VAL A 132 3.39 -11.98 -7.20
C VAL A 132 3.85 -10.52 -7.22
N TYR A 133 4.44 -10.09 -6.11
CA TYR A 133 5.01 -8.75 -5.95
C TYR A 133 6.47 -8.82 -5.54
N HIS A 134 7.30 -8.07 -6.26
CA HIS A 134 8.65 -7.72 -5.81
C HIS A 134 8.61 -6.40 -5.05
N ARG A 135 9.33 -6.36 -3.92
CA ARG A 135 9.55 -5.15 -3.15
C ARG A 135 10.24 -4.14 -4.05
N LYS A 136 9.74 -2.89 -4.03
CA LYS A 136 10.45 -1.78 -4.65
C LYS A 136 11.45 -1.23 -3.63
N PRO A 137 12.70 -0.91 -4.04
CA PRO A 137 13.63 -0.20 -3.18
C PRO A 137 12.96 1.07 -2.67
N ASP A 138 13.07 1.31 -1.36
CA ASP A 138 12.54 2.53 -0.77
C ASP A 138 13.31 3.72 -1.34
N ARG A 139 12.64 4.57 -2.12
CA ARG A 139 13.29 5.75 -2.75
C ARG A 139 13.46 6.91 -1.76
N HIS A 140 13.19 6.73 -0.47
CA HIS A 140 13.40 7.74 0.57
C HIS A 140 14.22 7.25 1.76
N ARG A 141 15.55 7.14 1.55
CA ARG A 141 16.55 7.33 2.61
C ARG A 141 17.88 7.84 2.04
N GLY A 142 17.84 9.00 1.39
CA GLY A 142 19.04 9.67 0.91
C GLY A 142 18.74 11.10 0.47
N GLY A 143 19.25 12.09 1.22
CA GLY A 143 19.29 13.48 0.76
C GLY A 143 18.66 14.52 1.68
N ARG A 144 19.17 14.68 2.90
CA ARG A 144 19.46 16.04 3.41
C ARG A 144 20.92 16.05 3.83
N GLY A 145 21.76 16.45 2.89
CA GLY A 145 23.14 16.75 3.14
C GLY A 145 23.25 17.85 4.19
N SER A 146 24.14 17.60 5.15
CA SER A 146 24.85 18.61 5.90
C SER A 146 25.36 19.70 4.96
N HIS A 147 24.77 20.90 5.01
CA HIS A 147 25.42 22.09 4.48
C HIS A 147 26.25 22.68 5.61
N LYS A 148 27.53 22.30 5.58
CA LYS A 148 28.64 22.89 6.29
C LYS A 148 28.93 24.22 5.60
N GLY A 149 28.50 25.32 6.22
CA GLY A 149 28.86 26.66 5.78
C GLY A 149 30.10 27.11 6.53
N ASP A 150 31.26 26.59 6.15
CA ASP A 150 32.54 27.23 6.40
C ASP A 150 32.70 28.31 5.32
N HIS A 151 32.68 29.57 5.71
CA HIS A 151 33.21 30.67 4.89
C HIS A 151 34.10 31.53 5.78
N ASP A 152 35.36 31.12 5.85
CA ASP A 152 36.48 32.02 6.11
C ASP A 152 36.66 32.93 4.89
N HIS A 153 36.67 34.24 5.11
CA HIS A 153 37.34 35.18 4.22
C HIS A 153 38.17 36.17 5.04
N HIS A 154 39.46 36.16 4.70
CA HIS A 154 40.56 36.94 5.24
C HIS A 154 40.43 38.47 5.03
N SER A 155 40.56 39.21 6.14
CA SER A 155 41.48 40.32 6.47
C SER A 155 41.70 41.58 5.60
N HIS A 156 42.05 42.65 6.35
CA HIS A 156 42.68 43.96 6.07
C HIS A 156 41.74 45.12 5.77
N ASP A 157 41.97 46.35 6.25
CA ASP A 157 42.70 46.97 7.37
C ASP A 157 42.22 48.45 7.33
N ASP A 158 42.37 49.18 8.45
CA ASP A 158 42.67 50.63 8.54
C ASP A 158 42.00 51.28 9.77
N GLU A 159 42.76 51.22 10.87
CA GLU A 159 43.32 52.34 11.63
C GLU A 159 42.60 53.68 11.87
N GLN A 160 42.88 54.18 13.09
CA GLN A 160 42.93 55.56 13.60
C GLN A 160 41.62 56.14 14.15
N ASP A 161 41.47 56.19 15.48
CA ASP A 161 42.02 57.16 16.46
C ASP A 161 40.97 58.25 16.75
N ASP A 162 40.51 58.36 17.99
CA ASP A 162 40.84 59.56 18.78
C ASP A 162 40.45 59.41 20.26
N GLU A 163 41.30 59.99 21.10
CA GLU A 163 41.33 59.92 22.55
C GLU A 163 40.34 60.89 23.26
N ARG A 164 40.28 60.75 24.60
CA ARG A 164 39.94 61.75 25.64
C ARG A 164 38.42 61.90 25.91
N ARG A 165 37.91 61.80 27.14
CA ARG A 165 38.42 62.38 28.40
C ARG A 165 37.71 61.79 29.63
N ALA A 166 38.47 61.70 30.74
CA ALA A 166 38.10 61.67 32.17
C ALA A 166 36.80 62.44 32.52
N GLY A 167 36.06 62.17 33.60
CA GLY A 167 36.35 61.56 34.90
C GLY A 167 35.48 62.27 35.96
N LYS A 168 35.21 61.56 37.08
CA LYS A 168 34.35 61.89 38.23
C LYS A 168 32.86 61.55 38.11
#